data_AF-A0A522GR91-F1
#
_entry.id   AF-A0A522GR91-F1
#
_cell.length_a   1.000
_cell.length_b   1.000
_cell.length_c   1.000
_cell.angle_alpha   90.00
_cell.angle_beta   90.00
_cell.angle_gamma   90.00
#
_symmetry.space_group_name_H-M   'P 1'
#
loop_
_entity.id
_entity.type
_entity.pdbx_description
1 polymer ?
#
loop_
_entity_poly.entity_id
_entity_poly.type
_entity_poly.pdbx_seq_one_letter_code
_entity_poly.pdbx_strand_id
1 'polypeptide(L)'
;MDKAMPAEAARALAQKIEERQGASLRLTNDSTRQAAHALRLYADLIDQPKAEDMSFKIETWEGGALMEVIARCALLPVALAAFEAAKEHRQSYRLTLRAGCRLIREHGPGVS
;
A
#
# COMPACT_ATOMS: atom_id res chain seq x y z
N MET A 1 -20.50 -1.33 -12.28
CA MET A 1 -19.82 -0.24 -11.55
C MET A 1 -19.81 -0.63 -10.09
N ASP A 2 -18.74 -1.26 -9.62
CA ASP A 2 -18.57 -1.54 -8.20
C ASP A 2 -18.34 -0.20 -7.47
N LYS A 3 -19.22 0.12 -6.52
CA LYS A 3 -19.06 1.32 -5.69
C LYS A 3 -17.90 1.05 -4.74
N ALA A 4 -16.78 1.75 -4.95
CA ALA A 4 -15.68 1.77 -4.01
C ALA A 4 -16.21 2.12 -2.60
N MET A 5 -15.73 1.40 -1.58
CA MET A 5 -16.12 1.64 -0.19
C MET A 5 -15.63 3.03 0.25
N PRO A 6 -16.50 3.91 0.78
CA PRO A 6 -16.09 5.22 1.29
C PRO A 6 -15.11 5.11 2.47
N ALA A 7 -14.22 6.08 2.66
CA ALA A 7 -13.24 6.09 3.76
C ALA A 7 -13.89 5.92 5.14
N GLU A 8 -14.99 6.65 5.37
CA GLU A 8 -15.77 6.57 6.60
C GLU A 8 -16.35 5.17 6.84
N ALA A 9 -16.81 4.51 5.78
CA ALA A 9 -17.32 3.14 5.87
C ALA A 9 -16.20 2.13 6.20
N ALA A 10 -15.00 2.33 5.65
CA ALA A 10 -13.84 1.50 5.98
C ALA A 10 -13.39 1.68 7.44
N ARG A 11 -13.39 2.92 7.97
CA ARG A 11 -13.12 3.16 9.40
C ARG A 11 -14.17 2.55 10.32
N ALA A 12 -15.45 2.72 9.98
CA ALA A 12 -16.54 2.15 10.75
C ALA A 12 -16.47 0.61 10.78
N LEU A 13 -16.05 -0.02 9.68
CA LEU A 13 -15.83 -1.46 9.62
C LEU A 13 -14.62 -1.90 10.47
N ALA A 14 -13.51 -1.16 10.41
CA ALA A 14 -12.34 -1.42 11.25
C ALA A 14 -12.71 -1.40 12.74
N GLN A 15 -13.47 -0.39 13.17
CA GLN A 15 -13.93 -0.25 14.54
C GLN A 15 -14.84 -1.41 14.96
N LYS A 16 -15.80 -1.81 14.12
CA LYS A 16 -16.68 -2.96 14.39
C LYS A 16 -15.90 -4.27 14.54
N ILE A 17 -14.87 -4.47 13.71
CA ILE A 17 -14.00 -5.66 13.76
C ILE A 17 -13.21 -5.70 15.08
N GLU A 18 -12.67 -4.56 15.53
CA GLU A 18 -11.94 -4.45 16.81
C GLU A 18 -12.87 -4.61 18.01
N GLU A 19 -14.05 -4.00 17.97
CA GLU A 19 -15.05 -4.06 19.05
C GLU A 19 -15.80 -5.40 19.08
N ARG A 20 -15.59 -6.27 18.08
CA ARG A 20 -16.31 -7.53 17.88
C ARG A 20 -17.85 -7.36 17.87
N GLN A 21 -18.34 -6.16 17.55
CA GLN A 21 -19.77 -5.89 17.45
C GLN A 21 -20.28 -6.40 16.10
N GLY A 22 -20.85 -7.60 16.13
CA GLY A 22 -21.57 -8.19 15.00
C GLY A 22 -20.76 -9.23 14.22
N ALA A 23 -21.18 -10.48 14.41
CA ALA A 23 -20.92 -11.67 13.62
C ALA A 23 -19.49 -12.25 13.66
N SER A 24 -19.38 -13.48 14.19
CA SER A 24 -18.86 -14.69 13.50
C SER A 24 -17.72 -14.55 12.48
N LEU A 25 -16.84 -13.57 12.59
CA LEU A 25 -15.60 -13.53 11.84
C LEU A 25 -14.70 -14.56 12.52
N ARG A 26 -14.48 -15.71 11.87
CA ARG A 26 -13.54 -16.77 12.30
C ARG A 26 -12.09 -16.29 12.19
N LEU A 27 -11.81 -15.11 12.72
CA LEU A 27 -10.51 -14.48 12.72
C LEU A 27 -9.91 -14.66 14.11
N THR A 28 -8.63 -15.03 14.13
CA THR A 28 -7.86 -15.01 15.37
C THR A 28 -7.68 -13.56 15.82
N ASN A 29 -7.30 -13.34 17.08
CA ASN A 29 -7.01 -12.00 17.59
C ASN A 29 -5.99 -11.23 16.74
N ASP A 30 -5.03 -11.96 16.17
CA ASP A 30 -3.99 -11.38 15.32
C ASP A 30 -4.55 -10.97 13.95
N SER A 31 -5.34 -11.84 13.31
CA SER A 31 -6.00 -11.54 12.04
C SER A 31 -7.02 -10.40 12.16
N THR A 32 -7.73 -10.31 13.29
CA THR A 32 -8.64 -9.18 13.58
C THR A 32 -7.89 -7.85 13.62
N ARG A 33 -6.74 -7.80 14.29
CA ARG A 33 -5.90 -6.60 14.39
C ARG A 33 -5.34 -6.21 13.02
N GLN A 34 -4.88 -7.19 12.24
CA GLN A 34 -4.37 -6.95 10.89
C GLN A 34 -5.45 -6.44 9.94
N ALA A 35 -6.66 -7.01 10.01
CA ALA A 35 -7.79 -6.59 9.18
C ALA A 35 -8.23 -5.16 9.51
N ALA A 36 -8.36 -4.82 10.80
CA ALA A 36 -8.72 -3.48 11.23
C ALA A 36 -7.64 -2.45 10.83
N HIS A 37 -6.36 -2.79 11.00
CA HIS A 37 -5.25 -1.96 10.57
C HIS A 37 -5.27 -1.72 9.04
N ALA A 38 -5.50 -2.77 8.24
CA ALA A 38 -5.60 -2.65 6.79
C ALA A 38 -6.77 -1.75 6.34
N LEU A 39 -7.92 -1.85 7.01
CA LEU A 39 -9.09 -1.01 6.72
C LEU A 39 -8.86 0.47 7.08
N ARG A 40 -8.15 0.75 8.17
CA ARG A 40 -7.75 2.13 8.54
C ARG A 40 -6.79 2.71 7.51
N LEU A 41 -5.76 1.96 7.12
CA LEU A 41 -4.84 2.36 6.04
C LEU A 41 -5.58 2.63 4.74
N TYR A 42 -6.58 1.79 4.41
CA TYR A 42 -7.40 1.98 3.21
C TYR A 42 -8.23 3.27 3.29
N ALA A 43 -8.84 3.57 4.45
CA ALA A 43 -9.55 4.82 4.66
C ALA A 43 -8.65 6.05 4.52
N ASP A 44 -7.43 5.98 5.07
CA ASP A 44 -6.46 7.07 4.99
C ASP A 44 -5.97 7.30 3.55
N LEU A 45 -5.88 6.23 2.74
CA LEU A 45 -5.59 6.32 1.31
C LEU A 45 -6.73 6.96 0.51
N ILE A 46 -7.99 6.70 0.88
CA ILE A 46 -9.15 7.32 0.23
C ILE A 46 -9.25 8.81 0.58
N ASP A 47 -9.01 9.17 1.85
CA ASP A 47 -9.07 10.57 2.32
C ASP A 47 -7.90 11.43 1.84
N GLN A 48 -6.82 10.81 1.39
CA GLN A 48 -5.69 11.48 0.76
C GLN A 48 -5.78 11.31 -0.76
N PRO A 49 -6.45 12.20 -1.50
CA PRO A 49 -6.56 12.10 -2.96
C PRO A 49 -5.21 12.23 -3.71
N LYS A 50 -4.08 12.43 -3.00
CA LYS A 50 -2.71 12.38 -3.54
C LYS A 50 -2.03 11.01 -3.36
N ALA A 51 -2.71 10.03 -2.77
CA ALA A 51 -2.21 8.65 -2.71
C ALA A 51 -2.12 8.01 -4.11
N GLU A 52 -2.93 8.48 -5.06
CA GLU A 52 -2.84 8.09 -6.48
C GLU A 52 -1.52 8.53 -7.15
N ASP A 53 -0.85 9.55 -6.59
CA ASP A 53 0.45 10.05 -7.08
C ASP A 53 1.65 9.34 -6.45
N MET A 54 1.44 8.47 -5.45
CA MET A 54 2.53 7.71 -4.84
C MET A 54 2.82 6.45 -5.66
N SER A 55 4.06 6.33 -6.10
CA SER A 55 4.57 5.10 -6.71
C SER A 55 5.64 4.50 -5.80
N PHE A 56 5.49 3.21 -5.52
CA PHE A 56 6.44 2.43 -4.76
C PHE A 56 7.24 1.57 -5.72
N LYS A 57 8.55 1.47 -5.50
CA LYS A 57 9.45 0.59 -6.24
C LYS A 57 10.19 -0.31 -5.27
N ILE A 58 10.25 -1.60 -5.61
CA ILE A 58 11.11 -2.56 -4.92
C ILE A 58 12.31 -2.79 -5.83
N GLU A 59 13.50 -2.58 -5.29
CA GLU A 59 14.75 -2.54 -6.06
C GLU A 59 15.82 -3.43 -5.41
N THR A 60 16.63 -4.08 -6.24
CA THR A 60 17.86 -4.77 -5.82
C THR A 60 19.09 -3.92 -6.14
N TRP A 61 20.02 -3.88 -5.20
CA TRP A 61 21.25 -3.12 -5.32
C TRP A 61 22.46 -4.02 -5.06
N GLU A 62 23.52 -3.82 -5.83
CA GLU A 62 24.82 -4.48 -5.68
C GLU A 62 25.93 -3.46 -5.89
N GLY A 63 26.92 -3.41 -4.99
CA GLY A 63 28.03 -2.45 -5.09
C GLY A 63 27.62 -0.97 -5.15
N GLY A 64 26.41 -0.63 -4.69
CA GLY A 64 25.86 0.73 -4.79
C GLY A 64 25.22 1.08 -6.14
N ALA A 65 25.18 0.14 -7.09
CA ALA A 65 24.45 0.25 -8.34
C ALA A 65 23.07 -0.40 -8.24
N LEU A 66 22.08 0.19 -8.91
CA LEU A 66 20.75 -0.42 -9.10
C LEU A 66 20.88 -1.56 -10.10
N MET A 67 20.49 -2.77 -9.71
CA MET A 67 20.53 -3.95 -10.55
C MET A 67 19.19 -4.18 -11.25
N GLU A 68 18.10 -4.21 -10.48
CA GLU A 68 16.78 -4.56 -10.98
C GLU A 68 15.67 -3.84 -10.20
N VAL A 69 14.57 -3.53 -10.89
CA VAL A 69 13.30 -3.16 -10.25
C VAL A 69 12.41 -4.39 -10.23
N ILE A 70 12.24 -5.00 -9.05
CA ILE A 70 11.45 -6.22 -8.85
C ILE A 70 9.96 -5.96 -9.07
N ALA A 71 9.44 -4.86 -8.54
CA ALA A 71 8.03 -4.53 -8.61
C ALA A 71 7.79 -3.03 -8.55
N ARG A 72 6.63 -2.61 -9.08
CA ARG A 72 6.08 -1.26 -8.93
C ARG A 72 4.62 -1.35 -8.55
N CYS A 73 4.17 -0.54 -7.60
CA CYS A 73 2.76 -0.43 -7.27
C CYS A 73 2.41 0.99 -6.81
N ALA A 74 1.14 1.35 -6.88
CA ALA A 74 0.64 2.64 -6.39
C ALA A 74 0.11 2.58 -4.95
N LEU A 75 -0.02 1.37 -4.38
CA LEU A 75 -0.63 1.16 -3.07
C LEU A 75 0.42 0.67 -2.07
N LEU A 76 0.61 1.43 -0.98
CA LEU A 76 1.57 1.12 0.08
C LEU A 76 1.36 -0.30 0.68
N PRO A 77 0.13 -0.75 0.99
CA PRO A 77 -0.05 -2.10 1.54
C PRO A 77 0.43 -3.20 0.59
N VAL A 78 0.20 -3.03 -0.71
CA VAL A 78 0.68 -3.96 -1.76
C VAL A 78 2.20 -3.90 -1.86
N ALA A 79 2.78 -2.70 -1.73
CA ALA A 79 4.23 -2.50 -1.75
C ALA A 79 4.92 -3.23 -0.59
N LEU A 80 4.36 -3.12 0.62
CA LEU A 80 4.90 -3.78 1.81
C LEU A 80 4.81 -5.30 1.71
N ALA A 81 3.65 -5.84 1.29
CA ALA A 81 3.48 -7.27 1.10
C ALA A 81 4.46 -7.83 0.06
N ALA A 82 4.63 -7.14 -1.07
CA ALA A 82 5.57 -7.53 -2.11
C ALA A 82 7.04 -7.42 -1.64
N PHE A 83 7.37 -6.45 -0.79
CA PHE A 83 8.72 -6.28 -0.25
C PHE A 83 9.09 -7.41 0.73
N GLU A 84 8.18 -7.78 1.62
CA GLU A 84 8.41 -8.90 2.54
C GLU A 84 8.54 -10.23 1.77
N ALA A 85 7.68 -10.48 0.78
CA ALA A 85 7.82 -11.64 -0.10
C ALA A 85 9.17 -11.64 -0.85
N ALA A 86 9.64 -10.48 -1.33
CA ALA A 86 10.92 -10.38 -2.02
C ALA A 86 12.12 -10.68 -1.10
N LYS A 87 12.05 -10.29 0.18
CA LYS A 87 13.10 -10.57 1.18
C LYS A 87 13.32 -12.06 1.39
N GLU A 88 12.26 -12.86 1.37
CA GLU A 88 12.35 -14.31 1.53
C GLU A 88 13.12 -14.97 0.37
N HIS A 89 12.98 -14.44 -0.86
CA HIS A 89 13.56 -15.02 -2.06
C HIS A 89 14.93 -14.45 -2.46
N ARG A 90 15.35 -13.27 -1.96
CA ARG A 90 16.57 -12.58 -2.41
C ARG A 90 17.49 -12.14 -1.26
N GLN A 91 17.86 -13.08 -0.40
CA GLN A 91 18.69 -12.85 0.79
C GLN A 91 20.11 -12.32 0.50
N SER A 92 20.65 -12.58 -0.68
CA SER A 92 22.04 -12.20 -1.04
C SER A 92 22.19 -10.76 -1.56
N TYR A 93 21.08 -10.05 -1.81
CA TYR A 93 21.11 -8.70 -2.38
C TYR A 93 20.53 -7.68 -1.41
N ARG A 94 21.01 -6.43 -1.51
CA ARG A 94 20.39 -5.33 -0.79
C ARG A 94 19.07 -4.97 -1.46
N LEU A 95 17.97 -5.28 -0.79
CA LEU A 95 16.62 -4.87 -1.20
C LEU A 95 16.25 -3.51 -0.61
N THR A 96 15.62 -2.66 -1.41
CA THR A 96 15.08 -1.38 -0.94
C THR A 96 13.66 -1.17 -1.45
N LEU A 97 12.76 -0.74 -0.55
CA LEU A 97 11.45 -0.19 -0.89
C LEU A 97 11.56 1.33 -0.94
N ARG A 98 11.37 1.94 -2.12
CA ARG A 98 11.35 3.40 -2.28
C ARG A 98 9.95 3.90 -2.55
N ALA A 99 9.56 4.97 -1.85
CA ALA A 99 8.40 5.78 -2.20
C ALA A 99 8.85 6.95 -3.08
N GLY A 100 8.11 7.23 -4.15
CA GLY A 100 8.33 8.38 -5.01
C GLY A 100 7.01 9.00 -5.45
N CYS A 101 6.94 10.33 -5.42
CA CYS A 101 5.80 11.07 -5.95
C CYS A 101 5.92 11.16 -7.47
N ARG A 102 4.85 10.83 -8.19
CA ARG A 102 4.72 11.08 -9.62
C ARG A 102 4.40 12.55 -9.80
N LEU A 103 5.37 13.34 -10.25
CA LEU A 103 5.11 14.71 -10.71
C LEU A 103 4.46 14.63 -12.09
N ILE A 104 3.12 14.63 -12.14
CA ILE A 104 2.40 14.87 -13.38
C ILE A 104 2.36 16.40 -13.56
N ARG A 105 3.22 16.93 -14.42
CA ARG A 105 3.14 18.35 -14.79
C ARG A 105 1.98 18.52 -15.76
N GLU A 106 0.77 18.68 -15.22
CA GLU A 106 -0.37 19.17 -16.00
C GLU A 106 -0.03 20.59 -16.46
N HIS A 107 0.14 20.76 -17.77
CA HIS A 107 0.58 21.98 -18.47
C HIS A 107 2.07 22.36 -18.31
N GLY A 108 2.85 22.02 -19.34
CA GLY A 108 4.04 22.82 -19.68
C GLY A 108 3.64 24.03 -20.52
N PRO A 109 4.22 25.23 -20.30
CA PRO A 109 4.06 26.33 -21.25
C PRO A 109 4.73 25.92 -22.57
N GLY A 110 3.93 25.71 -23.62
CA GLY A 110 4.45 25.43 -24.97
C GLY A 110 3.90 24.20 -25.70
N VAL A 111 2.77 23.62 -25.31
CA VAL A 111 2.06 22.65 -26.19
C VAL A 111 0.71 23.25 -26.54
N SER A 112 0.68 23.81 -27.75
CA SER A 112 -0.49 24.31 -28.49
C SER A 112 -1.48 23.21 -28.84
#